data_AF-V8CTV3-F1
#
_entry.id   AF-V8CTV3-F1
#
_cell.length_a   1.000
_cell.length_b   1.000
_cell.length_c   1.000
_cell.angle_alpha   90.00
_cell.angle_beta   90.00
_cell.angle_gamma   90.00
#
_symmetry.space_group_name_H-M   'P 1'
#
loop_
_entity.id
_entity.type
_entity.pdbx_description
1 polymer ?
#
loop_
_entity_poly.entity_id
_entity_poly.type
_entity_poly.pdbx_seq_one_letter_code
_entity_poly.pdbx_strand_id
1 'polypeptide(L)'
;MTMGQSYRTITDETRALAVDNLKKLLPHSSSVAEAVRLVADQFGVSDNSVRNWMRRAGVDPHEHLTDRRLADANATIAALTEMNRELTAHLTGRVDD
;
A
#
# COMPACT_ATOMS: atom_id res chain seq x y z
N MET A 1 -17.56 -13.77 -20.37
CA MET A 1 -16.19 -14.12 -20.80
C MET A 1 -15.66 -12.93 -21.59
N THR A 2 -15.14 -11.92 -20.89
CA THR A 2 -14.68 -10.67 -21.52
C THR A 2 -13.37 -10.96 -22.21
N MET A 3 -13.37 -10.95 -23.55
CA MET A 3 -12.18 -11.19 -24.36
C MET A 3 -11.12 -10.16 -23.99
N GLY A 4 -10.03 -10.63 -23.37
CA GLY A 4 -8.89 -9.80 -23.01
C GLY A 4 -8.33 -9.12 -24.25
N GLN A 5 -8.11 -7.82 -24.14
CA GLN A 5 -7.34 -7.04 -25.11
C GLN A 5 -6.12 -7.88 -25.52
N SER A 6 -6.08 -8.20 -26.82
CA SER A 6 -5.17 -9.18 -27.38
C SER A 6 -3.74 -8.89 -26.93
N TYR A 7 -3.07 -9.91 -26.41
CA TYR A 7 -1.66 -9.92 -26.01
C TYR A 7 -0.70 -9.30 -27.05
N ARG A 8 -1.14 -9.12 -28.31
CA ARG A 8 -0.41 -8.45 -29.40
C ARG A 8 -0.22 -6.95 -29.23
N THR A 9 -0.99 -6.26 -28.39
CA THR A 9 -0.92 -4.78 -28.28
C THR A 9 -0.28 -4.30 -26.97
N ILE A 10 -0.04 -5.20 -26.01
CA ILE A 10 0.63 -4.83 -24.75
C ILE A 10 2.14 -4.88 -24.95
N THR A 11 2.72 -3.71 -25.19
CA THR A 11 4.17 -3.51 -25.29
C THR A 11 4.83 -3.69 -23.93
N ASP A 12 6.14 -3.96 -23.94
CA ASP A 12 6.91 -4.02 -22.69
C ASP A 12 6.91 -2.67 -21.95
N GLU A 13 6.76 -1.57 -22.68
CA GLU A 13 6.56 -0.22 -22.11
C GLU A 13 5.25 -0.13 -21.30
N THR A 14 4.12 -0.63 -21.83
CA THR A 14 2.86 -0.66 -21.08
C THR A 14 2.99 -1.50 -19.80
N ARG A 15 3.73 -2.63 -19.87
CA ARG A 15 3.98 -3.48 -18.69
C ARG A 15 4.82 -2.76 -17.65
N ALA A 16 5.89 -2.10 -18.07
CA ALA A 16 6.76 -1.33 -17.19
C ALA A 16 5.99 -0.20 -16.51
N LEU A 17 5.16 0.53 -17.27
CA LEU A 17 4.34 1.61 -16.75
C LEU A 17 3.27 1.11 -15.77
N ALA A 18 2.65 -0.04 -16.03
CA ALA A 18 1.69 -0.66 -15.11
C ALA A 18 2.35 -1.08 -13.79
N VAL A 19 3.56 -1.66 -13.85
CA VAL A 19 4.33 -2.02 -12.65
C VAL A 19 4.77 -0.77 -11.86
N ASP A 20 5.17 0.30 -12.54
CA ASP A 20 5.52 1.56 -11.88
C ASP A 20 4.32 2.20 -11.17
N ASN A 21 3.14 2.23 -11.81
CA ASN A 21 1.91 2.68 -11.15
C ASN A 21 1.56 1.80 -9.95
N LEU A 22 1.75 0.48 -10.06
CA LEU A 22 1.52 -0.45 -8.96
C LEU A 22 2.43 -0.15 -7.77
N LYS A 23 3.73 0.08 -7.98
CA LYS A 23 4.68 0.45 -6.92
C LYS A 23 4.29 1.75 -6.21
N LYS A 24 3.76 2.72 -6.95
CA LYS A 24 3.27 3.98 -6.39
C LYS A 24 1.98 3.80 -5.58
N LEU A 25 1.10 2.89 -5.99
CA LEU A 25 -0.19 2.64 -5.32
C LEU A 25 -0.08 1.74 -4.09
N LEU A 26 0.87 0.79 -4.07
CA LEU A 26 1.02 -0.19 -2.99
C LEU A 26 1.12 0.44 -1.58
N PRO A 27 1.91 1.50 -1.34
CA PRO A 27 1.99 2.16 -0.04
C PRO A 27 0.68 2.83 0.41
N HIS A 28 -0.21 3.16 -0.53
CA HIS A 28 -1.44 3.90 -0.27
C HIS A 28 -2.70 3.03 -0.29
N SER A 29 -2.58 1.79 -0.77
CA SER A 29 -3.70 0.85 -0.86
C SER A 29 -3.93 0.13 0.47
N SER A 30 -5.16 -0.30 0.72
CA SER A 30 -5.53 -1.14 1.87
C SER A 30 -5.06 -2.59 1.71
N SER A 31 -4.85 -3.03 0.46
CA SER A 31 -4.37 -4.37 0.13
C SER A 31 -3.71 -4.42 -1.24
N VAL A 32 -2.90 -5.46 -1.46
CA VAL A 32 -2.34 -5.80 -2.78
C VAL A 32 -3.45 -6.01 -3.81
N ALA A 33 -4.56 -6.64 -3.40
CA ALA A 33 -5.69 -6.92 -4.28
C ALA A 33 -6.37 -5.64 -4.77
N GLU A 34 -6.51 -4.63 -3.91
CA GLU A 34 -7.01 -3.31 -4.30
C GLU A 34 -6.06 -2.63 -5.30
N ALA A 35 -4.76 -2.55 -4.99
CA ALA A 35 -3.77 -1.95 -5.88
C ALA A 35 -3.78 -2.61 -7.28
N VAL A 36 -3.83 -3.94 -7.31
CA VAL A 36 -3.89 -4.73 -8.55
C VAL A 36 -5.15 -4.41 -9.36
N ARG A 37 -6.33 -4.33 -8.71
CA ARG A 37 -7.58 -4.00 -9.41
C ARG A 37 -7.54 -2.59 -10.00
N LEU A 38 -7.07 -1.61 -9.24
CA LEU A 38 -6.95 -0.22 -9.72
C LEU A 38 -6.04 -0.11 -10.95
N VAL A 39 -4.91 -0.80 -10.95
CA VAL A 39 -4.00 -0.85 -12.11
C VAL A 39 -4.63 -1.65 -13.26
N ALA A 40 -5.31 -2.76 -12.98
CA ALA A 40 -5.98 -3.55 -14.00
C ALA A 40 -7.05 -2.73 -14.74
N ASP A 41 -7.88 -2.01 -14.00
CA ASP A 41 -8.91 -1.11 -14.53
C ASP A 41 -8.29 0.05 -15.32
N GLN A 42 -7.25 0.69 -14.79
CA GLN A 42 -6.56 1.81 -15.44
C GLN A 42 -5.97 1.44 -16.80
N PHE A 43 -5.43 0.22 -16.93
CA PHE A 43 -4.77 -0.24 -18.15
C PHE A 43 -5.67 -1.11 -19.04
N GLY A 44 -6.91 -1.39 -18.64
CA GLY A 44 -7.86 -2.24 -19.38
C GLY A 44 -7.41 -3.70 -19.47
N VAL A 45 -6.79 -4.24 -18.42
CA VAL A 45 -6.22 -5.59 -18.41
C VAL A 45 -6.77 -6.43 -17.27
N SER A 46 -6.52 -7.73 -17.28
CA SER A 46 -6.93 -8.59 -16.16
C SER A 46 -6.02 -8.41 -14.95
N ASP A 47 -6.57 -8.54 -13.74
CA ASP A 47 -5.81 -8.64 -12.49
C ASP A 47 -4.65 -9.63 -12.57
N ASN A 48 -4.87 -10.77 -13.24
CA ASN A 48 -3.86 -11.82 -13.34
C ASN A 48 -2.66 -11.37 -14.19
N SER A 49 -2.89 -10.55 -15.23
CA SER A 49 -1.82 -9.95 -16.03
C SER A 49 -0.94 -9.04 -15.17
N VAL A 50 -1.56 -8.18 -14.36
CA VAL A 50 -0.85 -7.26 -13.46
C VAL A 50 -0.04 -8.03 -12.41
N ARG A 51 -0.63 -9.06 -11.77
CA ARG A 51 0.10 -9.92 -10.82
C ARG A 51 1.30 -10.61 -11.46
N ASN A 52 1.16 -11.07 -12.70
CA ASN A 52 2.26 -11.71 -13.43
C ASN A 52 3.38 -10.71 -13.75
N TRP A 53 3.05 -9.48 -14.14
CA TRP A 53 4.06 -8.45 -14.40
C TRP A 53 4.76 -8.00 -13.12
N MET A 54 4.01 -7.81 -12.02
CA MET A 54 4.55 -7.53 -10.69
C MET A 54 5.57 -8.59 -10.26
N ARG A 55 5.21 -9.88 -10.37
CA ARG A 55 6.09 -11.00 -10.06
C ARG A 55 7.34 -11.02 -10.94
N ARG A 56 7.18 -10.82 -12.26
CA ARG A 56 8.32 -10.80 -13.21
C ARG A 56 9.27 -9.64 -12.97
N ALA A 57 8.76 -8.52 -12.46
CA ALA A 57 9.55 -7.36 -12.09
C ALA A 57 10.19 -7.48 -10.68
N GLY A 58 9.99 -8.60 -9.97
CA GLY A 58 10.56 -8.84 -8.65
C GLY A 58 10.00 -7.93 -7.55
N VAL A 59 8.79 -7.38 -7.74
CA VAL A 59 8.16 -6.52 -6.73
C VAL A 59 7.56 -7.40 -5.64
N ASP A 60 8.06 -7.26 -4.40
CA ASP A 60 7.44 -7.82 -3.22
C ASP A 60 6.36 -6.86 -2.69
N PRO A 61 5.07 -7.19 -2.82
CA PRO A 61 4.01 -6.31 -2.37
C PRO A 61 3.89 -6.26 -0.83
N HIS A 62 4.51 -7.19 -0.09
CA HIS A 62 4.49 -7.19 1.37
C HIS A 62 5.44 -6.15 1.97
N GLU A 63 6.56 -5.87 1.31
CA GLU A 63 7.50 -4.81 1.70
C GLU A 63 6.79 -3.45 1.75
N HIS A 64 6.09 -3.09 0.67
CA HIS A 64 5.40 -1.80 0.56
C HIS A 64 4.17 -1.62 1.48
N LEU A 65 3.49 -2.71 1.86
CA LEU A 65 2.42 -2.66 2.85
C LEU A 65 2.95 -2.51 4.29
N THR A 66 4.20 -2.92 4.53
CA THR A 66 4.85 -2.81 5.83
C THR A 66 5.12 -1.35 6.18
N ASP A 67 5.48 -0.52 5.20
CA ASP A 67 5.74 0.92 5.40
C ASP A 67 4.50 1.68 5.90
N ARG A 68 3.32 1.41 5.33
CA ARG A 68 2.07 2.03 5.81
C ARG A 68 1.73 1.58 7.22
N ARG A 69 1.80 0.28 7.48
CA ARG A 69 1.54 -0.26 8.82
C ARG A 69 2.51 0.31 9.85
N LEU A 70 3.77 0.52 9.46
CA LEU A 70 4.77 1.16 10.28
C LEU A 70 4.43 2.63 10.55
N ALA A 71 3.99 3.37 9.54
CA ALA A 71 3.52 4.76 9.71
C ALA A 71 2.30 4.84 10.65
N ASP A 72 1.31 3.97 10.46
CA ASP A 72 0.11 3.90 11.32
C ASP A 72 0.47 3.51 12.76
N ALA A 73 1.38 2.55 12.93
CA ALA A 73 1.90 2.15 14.24
C ALA A 73 2.66 3.30 14.92
N ASN A 74 3.52 4.03 14.19
CA ASN A 74 4.23 5.18 14.72
C ASN A 74 3.28 6.30 15.14
N ALA A 75 2.24 6.58 14.36
CA ALA A 75 1.21 7.55 14.73
C ALA A 75 0.45 7.14 16.00
N THR A 76 0.14 5.85 16.13
CA THR A 76 -0.51 5.29 17.32
C THR A 76 0.39 5.41 18.55
N ILE A 77 1.68 5.05 18.43
CA ILE A 77 2.67 5.18 19.51
C ILE A 77 2.78 6.64 19.96
N ALA A 78 2.82 7.60 19.03
CA ALA A 78 2.88 9.01 19.36
C ALA A 78 1.66 9.47 20.19
N ALA A 79 0.45 9.09 19.76
CA ALA A 79 -0.78 9.42 20.48
C ALA A 79 -0.82 8.79 21.89
N LEU A 80 -0.45 7.51 22.02
CA LEU A 80 -0.36 6.82 23.31
C LEU A 80 0.69 7.46 24.23
N THR A 81 1.82 7.87 23.66
CA THR A 81 2.89 8.54 24.41
C THR A 81 2.40 9.88 24.97
N GLU A 82 1.63 10.64 24.20
CA GLU A 82 1.09 11.92 24.66
C GLU A 82 0.06 11.74 25.78
N MET A 83 -0.88 10.81 25.61
CA MET A 83 -1.84 10.49 26.67
C MET A 83 -1.16 10.03 27.97
N ASN A 84 -0.08 9.25 27.86
CA ASN A 84 0.71 8.85 29.04
C ASN A 84 1.38 10.04 29.72
N ARG A 85 1.87 11.04 28.97
CA ARG A 85 2.44 12.27 29.55
C ARG A 85 1.38 13.06 30.29
N GLU A 86 0.21 13.25 29.68
CA GLU A 86 -0.92 13.96 30.30
C GLU A 86 -1.38 13.28 31.59
N LEU A 87 -1.55 11.95 31.56
CA LEU A 87 -1.92 11.17 32.73
C LEU A 87 -0.86 11.28 33.84
N THR A 88 0.42 11.17 33.47
CA THR A 88 1.52 11.30 34.44
C THR A 88 1.51 12.69 35.09
N ALA A 89 1.36 13.75 34.30
CA ALA A 89 1.28 15.12 34.80
C ALA A 89 0.10 15.32 35.76
N HIS A 90 -1.06 14.73 35.46
CA HIS A 90 -2.22 14.77 36.35
C HIS A 90 -1.97 14.03 37.67
N LEU A 91 -1.34 12.86 37.61
CA LEU A 91 -1.03 12.06 38.79
C LEU A 91 0.01 12.73 39.69
N THR A 92 1.05 13.34 39.12
CA THR A 92 2.07 14.05 39.92
C THR A 92 1.54 15.36 40.50
N GLY A 93 0.78 16.14 39.71
CA GLY A 93 0.20 17.40 40.20
C GLY A 93 -0.81 17.23 41.34
N ARG A 94 -1.43 16.06 41.47
CA ARG A 94 -2.33 15.71 42.59
C ARG A 94 -1.62 15.25 43.86
N VAL A 95 -0.33 14.92 43.78
CA VAL A 95 0.46 14.48 44.96
C VAL A 95 1.10 15.67 45.67
N ASP A 96 1.23 16.81 44.99
CA ASP A 96 1.84 18.04 45.52
C ASP A 96 0.82 19.02 46.17
N ASP A 97 -0.48 18.72 46.13
CA ASP A 97 -1.60 19.42 46.81
C ASP A 97 -2.05 18.67 48.09
#